data_AF-A0A1H7V3M3-F1
#
_entry.id   AF-A0A1H7V3M3-F1
#
_cell.length_a   1.000
_cell.length_b   1.000
_cell.length_c   1.000
_cell.angle_alpha   90.00
_cell.angle_beta   90.00
_cell.angle_gamma   90.00
#
_symmetry.space_group_name_H-M   'P 1'
#
loop_
_entity.id
_entity.type
_entity.pdbx_description
1 polymer ?
#
loop_
_entity_poly.entity_id
_entity_poly.type
_entity_poly.pdbx_seq_one_letter_code
_entity_poly.pdbx_strand_id
1 'polypeptide(L)'
;MNELPPMRPVEVRYDPPIDAPWWQVVPAMVLSPAAFIYSLMATPGAAVAWTVGILEVIVGMGCMSISTARTLHENAGHRIPMLGSPPVRPRRFDLFAGVGFSLVLGGAVLIVGALDRGPSPMVALFAVTALIAVTETVPYVIHNRRL
;
A
#
# COMPACT_ATOMS: atom_id res chain seq x y z
N MET A 1 1.93 -48.75 28.58
CA MET A 1 1.88 -47.39 28.00
C MET A 1 2.06 -47.57 26.51
N ASN A 2 1.03 -47.33 25.70
CA ASN A 2 1.12 -47.52 24.26
C ASN A 2 1.90 -46.35 23.67
N GLU A 3 3.12 -46.62 23.20
CA GLU A 3 3.93 -45.66 22.48
C GLU A 3 3.19 -45.28 21.19
N LEU A 4 2.87 -44.00 21.05
CA LEU A 4 2.30 -43.48 19.82
C LEU A 4 3.36 -43.63 18.71
N PRO A 5 2.99 -44.15 17.52
CA PRO A 5 3.92 -44.27 16.41
C PRO A 5 4.56 -42.90 16.10
N PRO A 6 5.85 -42.86 15.75
CA PRO A 6 6.55 -41.61 15.49
C PRO A 6 5.82 -40.83 14.39
N MET A 7 5.32 -39.65 14.74
CA MET A 7 4.65 -38.77 13.78
C MET A 7 5.67 -38.33 12.72
N ARG A 8 5.44 -38.74 11.48
CA ARG A 8 6.22 -38.26 10.34
C ARG A 8 6.04 -36.74 10.26
N PRO A 9 7.12 -35.94 10.17
CA PRO A 9 6.99 -34.50 9.99
C PRO A 9 6.17 -34.25 8.72
N VAL A 10 5.06 -33.53 8.89
CA VAL A 10 4.26 -33.04 7.76
C VAL A 10 5.10 -31.94 7.13
N GLU A 11 5.72 -32.24 5.99
CA GLU A 11 6.30 -31.22 5.14
C GLU A 11 5.17 -30.32 4.65
N VAL A 12 4.99 -29.18 5.31
CA VAL A 12 4.08 -28.14 4.85
C VAL A 12 4.70 -27.55 3.60
N ARG A 13 4.18 -27.94 2.44
CA ARG A 13 4.55 -27.36 1.16
C ARG A 13 4.13 -25.90 1.18
N TYR A 14 5.06 -25.00 1.48
CA TYR A 14 4.87 -23.57 1.25
C TYR A 14 4.86 -23.37 -0.26
N ASP A 15 3.69 -23.05 -0.81
CA ASP A 15 3.63 -22.57 -2.18
C ASP A 15 4.37 -21.22 -2.24
N PRO A 16 5.37 -21.07 -3.12
CA PRO A 16 6.08 -19.81 -3.25
C PRO A 16 5.07 -18.73 -3.65
N PRO A 17 5.10 -17.55 -3.03
CA PRO A 17 4.25 -16.44 -3.41
C PRO A 17 4.38 -16.18 -4.91
N ILE A 18 3.25 -16.27 -5.62
CA ILE A 18 3.21 -16.04 -7.07
C ILE A 18 3.48 -14.56 -7.31
N ASP A 19 4.61 -14.25 -7.95
CA ASP A 19 4.88 -12.92 -8.47
C ASP A 19 3.75 -12.50 -9.42
N ALA A 20 3.31 -11.24 -9.33
CA ALA A 20 2.28 -10.73 -10.22
C ALA A 20 2.74 -10.89 -11.68
N PRO A 21 1.90 -11.43 -12.58
CA PRO A 21 2.31 -11.65 -13.95
C PRO A 21 2.60 -10.32 -14.65
N TRP A 22 3.66 -10.29 -15.46
CA TRP A 22 4.20 -9.06 -16.05
C TRP A 22 3.17 -8.25 -16.85
N TRP A 23 2.18 -8.92 -17.45
CA TRP A 23 1.11 -8.28 -18.21
C TRP A 23 0.12 -7.50 -17.33
N GLN A 24 0.09 -7.73 -16.01
CA GLN A 24 -0.62 -6.88 -15.04
C GLN A 24 0.28 -5.78 -14.51
N VAL A 25 1.56 -6.10 -14.31
CA VAL A 25 2.58 -5.18 -13.79
C VAL A 25 2.78 -4.00 -14.73
N VAL A 26 2.99 -4.25 -16.02
CA VAL A 26 3.32 -3.21 -17.00
C VAL A 26 2.18 -2.19 -17.15
N PRO A 27 0.91 -2.59 -17.38
CA PRO A 27 -0.19 -1.63 -17.42
C PRO A 27 -0.37 -0.87 -16.12
N ALA A 28 -0.25 -1.54 -14.97
CA ALA A 28 -0.38 -0.89 -13.67
C ALA A 28 0.70 0.20 -13.47
N MET A 29 1.95 -0.08 -13.83
CA MET A 29 3.06 0.87 -13.74
C MET A 29 2.97 2.01 -14.77
N VAL A 30 2.19 1.87 -15.84
CA VAL A 30 1.97 2.95 -16.82
C VAL A 30 0.73 3.77 -16.48
N LEU A 31 -0.37 3.11 -16.12
CA LEU A 31 -1.65 3.76 -15.84
C LEU A 31 -1.63 4.54 -14.54
N SER A 32 -0.97 4.06 -13.47
CA SER A 32 -0.95 4.79 -12.20
C SER A 32 -0.17 6.11 -12.27
N PRO A 33 1.03 6.18 -12.88
CA PRO A 33 1.71 7.46 -13.07
C PRO A 33 0.99 8.35 -14.09
N ALA A 34 0.36 7.77 -15.12
CA ALA A 34 -0.45 8.54 -16.07
C ALA A 34 -1.66 9.19 -15.40
N ALA A 35 -2.36 8.49 -14.50
CA ALA A 35 -3.45 9.04 -13.70
C ALA A 35 -2.95 10.18 -12.79
N PHE A 36 -1.80 9.98 -12.13
CA PHE A 36 -1.15 11.04 -11.35
C PHE A 36 -0.78 12.26 -12.21
N ILE A 37 -0.16 12.08 -13.38
CA ILE A 37 0.18 13.19 -14.27
C ILE A 37 -1.08 13.88 -14.78
N TYR A 38 -2.12 13.13 -15.13
CA TYR A 38 -3.41 13.68 -15.51
C TYR A 38 -4.00 14.54 -14.39
N SER A 39 -3.91 14.09 -13.13
CA SER A 39 -4.37 14.86 -11.96
C SER A 39 -3.66 16.21 -11.79
N LEU A 40 -2.39 16.31 -12.18
CA LEU A 40 -1.62 17.56 -12.14
C LEU A 40 -2.01 18.53 -13.24
N MET A 41 -2.46 18.02 -14.40
CA MET A 41 -2.76 18.83 -15.58
C MET A 41 -4.24 19.21 -15.69
N ALA A 42 -5.13 18.38 -15.14
CA ALA A 42 -6.55 18.60 -15.23
C ALA A 42 -6.97 19.77 -14.32
N THR A 43 -7.84 20.63 -14.83
CA THR A 43 -8.59 21.63 -14.03
C THR A 43 -10.07 21.23 -13.95
N PRO A 44 -10.39 20.10 -13.29
CA PRO A 44 -11.78 19.68 -13.13
C PRO A 44 -12.55 20.68 -12.28
N GLY A 45 -13.87 20.77 -12.51
CA GLY A 45 -14.73 21.49 -11.58
C GLY A 45 -14.63 20.89 -10.17
N ALA A 46 -14.80 21.71 -9.13
CA ALA A 46 -14.54 21.31 -7.73
C ALA A 46 -15.22 19.99 -7.33
N ALA A 47 -16.51 19.79 -7.68
CA ALA A 47 -17.24 18.56 -7.36
C ALA A 47 -16.60 17.29 -7.97
N VAL A 48 -16.12 17.39 -9.21
CA VAL A 48 -15.44 16.27 -9.91
C VAL A 48 -14.09 15.99 -9.25
N ALA A 49 -13.32 17.05 -8.96
CA ALA A 49 -12.03 16.94 -8.30
C ALA A 49 -12.13 16.23 -6.94
N TRP A 50 -13.12 16.62 -6.12
CA TRP A 50 -13.37 16.00 -4.83
C TRP A 50 -13.78 14.54 -4.95
N THR A 51 -14.70 14.23 -5.85
CA THR A 51 -15.25 12.87 -5.98
C THR A 51 -14.18 11.90 -6.48
N VAL A 52 -13.45 12.27 -7.53
CA VAL A 52 -12.37 11.46 -8.09
C VAL A 52 -11.22 11.37 -7.09
N GLY A 53 -10.83 12.48 -6.46
CA GLY A 53 -9.72 12.51 -5.53
C GLY A 53 -9.96 11.66 -4.27
N ILE A 54 -11.16 11.71 -3.69
CA ILE A 54 -11.52 10.86 -2.55
C ILE A 54 -11.48 9.38 -2.96
N LEU A 55 -12.01 9.05 -4.16
CA LEU A 55 -12.02 7.68 -4.65
C LEU A 55 -10.60 7.14 -4.87
N GLU A 56 -9.72 7.93 -5.49
CA GLU A 56 -8.31 7.56 -5.66
C GLU A 56 -7.61 7.34 -4.32
N VAL A 57 -7.83 8.21 -3.33
CA VAL A 57 -7.27 8.04 -1.98
C VAL A 57 -7.78 6.76 -1.34
N ILE A 58 -9.09 6.48 -1.36
CA ILE A 58 -9.66 5.27 -0.75
C ILE A 58 -9.08 4.00 -1.40
N VAL A 59 -9.07 3.95 -2.73
CA VAL A 59 -8.54 2.79 -3.47
C VAL A 59 -7.04 2.63 -3.22
N GLY A 60 -6.30 3.75 -3.24
CA GLY A 60 -4.86 3.75 -3.00
C GLY A 60 -4.49 3.26 -1.60
N MET A 61 -5.19 3.75 -0.59
CA MET A 61 -5.02 3.31 0.81
C MET A 61 -5.38 1.84 0.99
N GLY A 62 -6.43 1.35 0.32
CA GLY A 62 -6.78 -0.06 0.30
C GLY A 62 -5.67 -0.94 -0.26
N CYS A 63 -5.06 -0.52 -1.37
CA CYS A 63 -3.91 -1.22 -1.95
C CYS A 63 -2.73 -1.24 -0.98
N MET A 64 -2.34 -0.09 -0.41
CA MET A 64 -1.24 0.00 0.55
C MET A 64 -1.49 -0.90 1.78
N SER A 65 -2.72 -0.91 2.31
CA SER A 65 -3.10 -1.77 3.43
C SER A 65 -2.97 -3.26 3.11
N ILE A 66 -3.36 -3.69 1.90
CA ILE A 66 -3.21 -5.08 1.44
C ILE A 66 -1.72 -5.44 1.30
N SER A 67 -0.91 -4.56 0.71
CA SER A 67 0.54 -4.70 0.60
C SER A 67 1.17 -4.90 1.99
N THR A 68 0.80 -4.04 2.95
CA THR A 68 1.30 -4.09 4.32
C THR A 68 0.85 -5.37 5.03
N ALA A 69 -0.43 -5.74 4.96
CA ALA A 69 -0.93 -6.98 5.54
C ALA A 69 -0.20 -8.23 5.01
N ARG A 70 0.08 -8.28 3.70
CA ARG A 70 0.87 -9.37 3.11
C ARG A 70 2.30 -9.36 3.61
N THR A 71 2.93 -8.20 3.71
CA THR A 71 4.31 -8.06 4.20
C THR A 71 4.44 -8.53 5.65
N LEU A 72 3.47 -8.17 6.51
CA LEU A 72 3.41 -8.64 7.89
C LEU A 72 3.22 -10.16 7.98
N HIS A 73 2.35 -10.72 7.12
CA HIS A 73 2.11 -12.17 7.08
C HIS A 73 3.35 -12.95 6.62
N GLU A 74 4.02 -12.48 5.58
CA GLU A 74 5.26 -13.08 5.05
C GLU A 74 6.43 -13.02 6.04
N ASN A 75 6.41 -12.04 6.95
CA ASN A 75 7.40 -11.85 8.00
C ASN A 75 6.86 -12.26 9.37
N ALA A 76 5.86 -13.15 9.44
CA ALA A 76 5.43 -13.74 10.68
C ALA A 76 6.60 -14.49 11.34
N GLY A 77 6.88 -14.19 12.62
CA GLY A 77 8.04 -14.72 13.33
C GLY A 77 9.32 -13.90 13.18
N HIS A 78 9.33 -12.84 12.35
CA HIS A 78 10.49 -11.98 12.14
C HIS A 78 10.16 -10.51 12.43
N ARG A 79 11.05 -9.82 13.16
CA ARG A 79 10.95 -8.37 13.34
C ARG A 79 11.27 -7.67 12.03
N ILE A 80 10.41 -6.73 11.65
CA ILE A 80 10.60 -5.94 10.44
C ILE A 80 11.21 -4.60 10.83
N PRO A 81 12.37 -4.21 10.27
CA PRO A 81 12.95 -2.91 10.55
C PRO A 81 12.07 -1.78 10.01
N MET A 82 11.96 -0.68 10.76
CA MET A 82 11.19 0.52 10.33
C MET A 82 11.83 1.23 9.14
N LEU A 83 13.13 1.04 8.95
CA LEU A 83 13.92 1.59 7.86
C LEU A 83 14.65 0.45 7.17
N GLY A 84 14.46 0.35 5.85
CA GLY A 84 15.08 -0.68 5.02
C GLY A 84 14.10 -1.75 4.54
N SER A 85 14.65 -2.80 3.93
CA SER A 85 13.87 -3.91 3.40
C SER A 85 13.51 -4.92 4.50
N PRO A 86 12.32 -5.55 4.44
CA PRO A 86 11.98 -6.65 5.33
C PRO A 86 12.94 -7.83 5.15
N PRO A 87 13.19 -8.62 6.22
CA PRO A 87 14.13 -9.73 6.19
C PRO A 87 13.68 -10.86 5.24
N VAL A 88 12.38 -11.09 5.13
CA VAL A 88 11.79 -12.03 4.18
C VAL A 88 11.06 -11.23 3.10
N ARG A 89 11.54 -11.35 1.86
CA ARG A 89 10.98 -10.65 0.70
C ARG A 89 10.82 -11.62 -0.48
N PRO A 90 9.75 -12.45 -0.47
CA PRO A 90 9.54 -13.44 -1.53
C PRO A 90 9.11 -12.76 -2.85
N ARG A 91 8.52 -11.58 -2.78
CA ARG A 91 8.01 -10.81 -3.93
C ARG A 91 9.06 -9.86 -4.48
N ARG A 92 9.30 -9.92 -5.80
CA ARG A 92 10.21 -8.96 -6.48
C ARG A 92 9.60 -7.56 -6.60
N PHE A 93 8.31 -7.51 -6.91
CA PHE A 93 7.54 -6.28 -7.04
C PHE A 93 6.21 -6.37 -6.29
N ASP A 94 5.92 -5.34 -5.50
CA ASP A 94 4.60 -5.19 -4.89
C ASP A 94 3.79 -4.16 -5.68
N LEU A 95 2.87 -4.65 -6.51
CA LEU A 95 1.98 -3.81 -7.31
C LEU A 95 1.05 -2.97 -6.45
N PHE A 96 0.59 -3.53 -5.33
CA PHE A 96 -0.33 -2.82 -4.46
C PHE A 96 0.36 -1.63 -3.79
N ALA A 97 1.64 -1.76 -3.43
CA ALA A 97 2.41 -0.64 -2.92
C ALA A 97 2.60 0.48 -3.96
N GLY A 98 3.05 0.14 -5.18
CA GLY A 98 3.35 1.13 -6.21
C GLY A 98 2.12 1.85 -6.77
N VAL A 99 1.07 1.08 -7.08
CA VAL A 99 -0.21 1.63 -7.54
C VAL A 99 -0.89 2.42 -6.42
N GLY A 100 -0.89 1.86 -5.21
CA GLY A 100 -1.52 2.47 -4.04
C GLY A 100 -0.96 3.86 -3.75
N PHE A 101 0.36 3.98 -3.69
CA PHE A 101 1.04 5.25 -3.46
C PHE A 101 0.72 6.29 -4.55
N SER A 102 0.74 5.89 -5.82
CA SER A 102 0.43 6.79 -6.94
C SER A 102 -0.99 7.33 -6.88
N LEU A 103 -1.96 6.47 -6.55
CA LEU A 103 -3.37 6.86 -6.42
C LEU A 103 -3.60 7.79 -5.23
N VAL A 104 -2.99 7.52 -4.08
CA VAL A 104 -3.12 8.42 -2.92
C VAL A 104 -2.56 9.81 -3.24
N LEU A 105 -1.41 9.88 -3.92
CA LEU A 105 -0.83 11.17 -4.33
C LEU A 105 -1.68 11.87 -5.39
N GLY A 106 -2.19 11.15 -6.40
CA GLY A 106 -3.07 11.71 -7.43
C GLY A 106 -4.33 12.31 -6.83
N GLY A 107 -4.98 11.55 -5.95
CA GLY A 107 -6.21 12.01 -5.31
C GLY A 107 -5.97 13.19 -4.37
N ALA A 108 -4.83 13.20 -3.67
CA ALA A 108 -4.42 14.35 -2.86
C ALA A 108 -4.21 15.61 -3.71
N VAL A 109 -3.56 15.49 -4.87
CA VAL A 109 -3.36 16.59 -5.82
C VAL A 109 -4.70 17.13 -6.31
N LEU A 110 -5.66 16.27 -6.68
CA LEU A 110 -7.00 16.71 -7.11
C LEU A 110 -7.73 17.48 -6.02
N ILE A 111 -7.72 16.95 -4.78
CA ILE A 111 -8.39 17.59 -3.64
C ILE A 111 -7.73 18.93 -3.32
N VAL A 112 -6.39 18.98 -3.28
CA VAL A 112 -5.64 20.21 -3.01
C VAL A 112 -5.86 21.25 -4.11
N GLY A 113 -5.86 20.83 -5.38
CA GLY A 113 -6.11 21.71 -6.53
C GLY A 113 -7.53 22.29 -6.56
N ALA A 114 -8.49 21.63 -5.92
CA ALA A 114 -9.87 22.09 -5.79
C ALA A 114 -10.09 23.07 -4.62
N LEU A 115 -9.13 23.19 -3.72
CA LEU A 115 -9.20 24.11 -2.58
C LEU A 115 -8.68 25.49 -3.00
N ASP A 116 -9.42 26.54 -2.66
CA ASP A 116 -8.93 27.91 -2.83
C ASP A 116 -7.58 28.12 -2.12
N ARG A 117 -6.76 29.03 -2.63
CA ARG A 117 -5.37 29.33 -2.18
C ARG A 117 -5.28 29.97 -0.77
N GLY A 118 -6.06 29.50 0.19
CA GLY A 118 -5.93 29.77 1.63
C GLY A 118 -5.01 28.76 2.33
N PRO A 119 -5.12 28.56 3.66
CA PRO A 119 -4.36 27.54 4.40
C PRO A 119 -4.83 26.09 4.10
N SER A 120 -5.97 25.92 3.43
CA SER A 120 -6.61 24.65 3.08
C SER A 120 -5.73 23.63 2.35
N PRO A 121 -4.89 24.00 1.36
CA PRO A 121 -3.94 23.10 0.70
C PRO A 121 -2.95 22.45 1.67
N MET A 122 -2.40 23.22 2.62
CA MET A 122 -1.43 22.69 3.58
C MET A 122 -2.08 21.71 4.55
N VAL A 123 -3.31 21.99 4.99
CA VAL A 123 -4.07 21.08 5.86
C VAL A 123 -4.39 19.77 5.14
N ALA A 124 -4.79 19.82 3.87
CA ALA A 124 -5.06 18.64 3.06
C ALA A 124 -3.79 17.79 2.83
N LEU A 125 -2.66 18.43 2.48
CA LEU A 125 -1.36 17.75 2.36
C LEU A 125 -0.93 17.10 3.67
N PHE A 126 -1.05 17.83 4.79
CA PHE A 126 -0.71 17.29 6.10
C PHE A 126 -1.60 16.10 6.47
N ALA A 127 -2.90 16.19 6.22
CA ALA A 127 -3.85 15.10 6.48
C ALA A 127 -3.51 13.83 5.68
N VAL A 128 -3.22 13.96 4.38
CA VAL A 128 -2.82 12.83 3.53
C VAL A 128 -1.49 12.23 4.00
N THR A 129 -0.51 13.07 4.30
CA THR A 129 0.81 12.61 4.76
C THR A 129 0.72 11.90 6.10
N ALA A 130 -0.06 12.46 7.04
CA ALA A 130 -0.33 11.84 8.33
C ALA A 130 -1.07 10.51 8.17
N LEU A 131 -2.04 10.44 7.26
CA LEU A 131 -2.78 9.20 6.97
C LEU A 131 -1.84 8.10 6.48
N ILE A 132 -0.99 8.39 5.48
CA ILE A 132 0.01 7.44 4.96
C ILE A 132 0.95 7.01 6.09
N ALA A 133 1.49 7.96 6.85
CA ALA A 133 2.40 7.66 7.94
C ALA A 133 1.77 6.74 8.98
N VAL A 134 0.51 6.99 9.37
CA VAL A 134 -0.20 6.15 10.34
C VAL A 134 -0.43 4.74 9.79
N THR A 135 -0.91 4.61 8.55
CA THR A 135 -1.19 3.29 7.97
C THR A 135 0.05 2.47 7.71
N GLU A 136 1.18 3.11 7.45
CA GLU A 136 2.46 2.42 7.23
C GLU A 136 3.26 2.20 8.51
N THR A 137 3.05 2.93 9.60
CA THR A 137 3.85 2.76 10.82
C THR A 137 3.15 1.90 11.87
N VAL A 138 1.86 2.15 12.10
CA VAL A 138 1.10 1.50 13.18
C VAL A 138 1.07 -0.03 13.01
N PRO A 139 0.82 -0.61 11.83
CA PRO A 139 0.79 -2.06 11.68
C PRO A 139 2.14 -2.72 11.98
N TYR A 140 3.25 -2.11 11.56
CA TYR A 140 4.59 -2.63 11.84
C TYR A 140 4.94 -2.53 13.32
N VAL A 141 4.55 -1.45 14.00
CA VAL A 141 4.73 -1.30 15.45
C VAL A 141 3.93 -2.37 16.18
N ILE A 142 2.67 -2.58 15.81
CA ILE A 142 1.82 -3.61 16.43
C ILE A 142 2.40 -5.01 16.19
N HIS A 143 2.81 -5.33 14.95
CA HIS A 143 3.41 -6.60 14.59
C HIS A 143 4.68 -6.88 15.41
N ASN A 144 5.62 -5.94 15.43
CA ASN A 144 6.88 -6.08 16.15
C ASN A 144 6.72 -6.16 17.68
N ARG A 145 5.62 -5.62 18.22
CA ARG A 145 5.29 -5.75 19.66
C ARG A 145 4.66 -7.10 20.01
N ARG A 146 4.11 -7.83 19.04
CA ARG A 146 3.49 -9.15 19.23
C ARG A 146 4.46 -10.32 19.03
N LEU A 147 5.69 -10.03 18.58
CA LEU A 147 6.80 -10.97 18.41
C LEU A 147 7.72 -10.98 19.63
#